data_AF-A0A842LUN1-F1
#
_entry.id   AF-A0A842LUN1-F1
#
_cell.length_a   1.000
_cell.length_b   1.000
_cell.length_c   1.000
_cell.angle_alpha   90.00
_cell.angle_beta   90.00
_cell.angle_gamma   90.00
#
_symmetry.space_group_name_H-M   'P 1'
#
loop_
_entity.id
_entity.type
_entity.pdbx_description
1 polymer ?
#
loop_
_entity_poly.entity_id
_entity_poly.type
_entity_poly.pdbx_seq_one_letter_code
_entity_poly.pdbx_strand_id
1 'polypeptide(L)' 'PIMGVGGVRDFQDAVEFLFAGARAVQVGTAIMYDGPEVFMKICRGLEAFMMAEGFSSVDEMVGLAHD' A
#
# COMPACT_ATOMS: atom_id res chain seq x y z
N PRO A 1 -1.37 -16.29 0.03
CA PRO A 1 -1.18 -14.84 0.28
C PRO A 1 -0.11 -14.27 -0.64
N ILE A 2 -0.38 -13.19 -1.37
CA ILE A 2 0.55 -12.54 -2.31
C ILE A 2 1.28 -11.40 -1.57
N MET A 3 2.60 -11.28 -1.76
CA MET A 3 3.37 -10.09 -1.38
C MET A 3 3.75 -9.32 -2.64
N GLY A 4 3.29 -8.08 -2.75
CA GLY A 4 3.61 -7.18 -3.86
C GLY A 4 4.99 -6.55 -3.69
N VAL A 5 5.73 -6.41 -4.78
CA VAL A 5 7.04 -5.76 -4.78
C VAL A 5 7.31 -5.10 -6.13
N GLY A 6 8.07 -4.02 -6.09
CA GLY A 6 8.48 -3.26 -7.27
C GLY A 6 7.81 -1.90 -7.31
N GLY A 7 8.61 -0.84 -7.27
CA GLY A 7 8.14 0.52 -7.52
C GLY A 7 7.44 1.24 -6.36
N VAL A 8 7.03 0.56 -5.29
CA VAL A 8 6.29 1.17 -4.16
C VAL A 8 7.07 2.33 -3.51
N ARG A 9 6.55 3.55 -3.63
CA ARG A 9 7.13 4.81 -3.12
C ARG A 9 6.12 5.65 -2.33
N ASP A 10 4.82 5.46 -2.56
CA ASP A 10 3.76 6.14 -1.82
C ASP A 10 2.56 5.23 -1.51
N PHE A 11 1.49 5.80 -0.95
CA PHE A 11 0.34 5.02 -0.52
C PHE A 11 -0.50 4.55 -1.71
N GLN A 12 -0.51 5.30 -2.82
CA GLN A 12 -1.25 4.94 -4.02
C GLN A 12 -0.70 3.65 -4.61
N ASP A 13 0.62 3.53 -4.70
CA ASP A 13 1.26 2.28 -5.10
C ASP A 13 0.84 1.11 -4.19
N ALA A 14 0.78 1.34 -2.87
CA ALA A 14 0.35 0.31 -1.93
C ALA A 14 -1.12 -0.09 -2.13
N VAL A 15 -2.02 0.89 -2.34
CA VAL A 15 -3.44 0.67 -2.66
C VAL A 15 -3.58 -0.16 -3.94
N GLU A 16 -2.85 0.17 -5.00
CA GLU A 16 -2.88 -0.57 -6.26
C GLU A 16 -2.50 -2.04 -6.06
N PHE A 17 -1.44 -2.32 -5.29
CA PHE A 17 -1.06 -3.69 -4.97
C PHE A 17 -2.12 -4.42 -4.14
N LEU A 18 -2.72 -3.76 -3.15
CA LEU A 18 -3.80 -4.34 -2.35
C LEU A 18 -4.99 -4.68 -3.23
N PHE A 19 -5.47 -3.73 -4.04
CA PHE A 19 -6.59 -3.92 -4.97
C PHE A 19 -6.30 -5.02 -5.99
N ALA A 20 -5.06 -5.15 -6.45
CA ALA A 20 -4.65 -6.24 -7.35
C ALA A 20 -4.62 -7.63 -6.68
N GLY A 21 -4.66 -7.70 -5.34
CA GLY A 21 -4.72 -8.95 -4.56
C GLY A 21 -3.53 -9.22 -3.64
N ALA A 22 -2.59 -8.29 -3.49
CA ALA A 22 -1.54 -8.39 -2.49
C ALA A 22 -2.09 -8.21 -1.07
N ARG A 23 -1.47 -8.86 -0.10
CA ARG A 23 -1.79 -8.71 1.34
C ARG A 23 -0.67 -8.06 2.15
N ALA A 24 0.47 -7.84 1.50
CA ALA A 24 1.58 -7.07 2.01
C ALA A 24 2.36 -6.49 0.81
N VAL A 25 3.09 -5.41 1.04
CA VAL A 25 3.96 -4.78 0.05
C VAL A 25 5.39 -4.66 0.57
N GLN A 26 6.36 -4.75 -0.33
CA GLN A 26 7.78 -4.58 -0.02
C GLN A 26 8.31 -3.28 -0.64
N VAL A 27 9.09 -2.55 0.15
CA VAL A 27 9.73 -1.29 -0.25
C VAL A 27 11.24 -1.46 -0.20
N GLY A 28 11.92 -1.11 -1.29
CA GLY A 28 13.38 -1.23 -1.41
C GLY A 28 14.01 0.04 -1.95
N THR A 29 13.91 0.25 -3.27
CA THR A 29 14.54 1.39 -3.96
C THR A 29 14.12 2.75 -3.37
N ALA A 30 12.88 2.90 -2.90
CA ALA A 30 12.40 4.15 -2.31
C ALA A 30 13.20 4.56 -1.06
N ILE A 31 13.68 3.60 -0.26
CA ILE A 31 14.49 3.87 0.95
C ILE A 31 15.79 4.60 0.60
N MET A 32 16.39 4.29 -0.57
CA MET A 32 17.63 4.94 -1.01
C MET A 32 17.43 6.42 -1.36
N TYR A 33 16.21 6.83 -1.75
CA TYR A 33 15.92 8.21 -2.15
C TYR A 33 15.29 9.03 -1.03
N ASP A 34 14.34 8.42 -0.31
CA ASP A 34 13.47 9.13 0.64
C ASP A 34 13.82 8.80 2.11
N GLY A 35 14.80 7.94 2.34
CA GLY A 35 15.17 7.47 3.67
C GLY A 35 14.16 6.47 4.27
N PRO A 36 14.40 6.00 5.50
CA PRO A 36 13.46 5.12 6.22
C PRO A 36 12.10 5.77 6.50
N GLU A 37 11.98 7.09 6.40
CA GLU A 37 10.73 7.84 6.61
C GLU A 37 9.64 7.44 5.59
N VAL A 38 10.03 6.88 4.44
CA VAL A 38 9.11 6.40 3.40
C VAL A 38 8.08 5.41 3.96
N PHE A 39 8.45 4.55 4.92
CA PHE A 39 7.53 3.59 5.52
C PHE A 39 6.39 4.30 6.26
N MET A 40 6.72 5.30 7.07
CA MET A 40 5.72 6.08 7.81
C MET A 40 4.86 6.94 6.87
N LYS A 41 5.45 7.47 5.79
CA LYS A 41 4.71 8.22 4.76
C LYS A 41 3.66 7.35 4.08
N ILE A 42 4.03 6.13 3.65
CA ILE A 42 3.12 5.17 3.02
C ILE A 42 2.01 4.78 4.01
N CYS A 43 2.35 4.39 5.24
CA CYS A 43 1.36 3.98 6.23
C CYS A 43 0.33 5.07 6.55
N ARG A 44 0.78 6.32 6.75
CA ARG A 44 -0.12 7.45 7.02
C ARG A 44 -1.01 7.80 5.84
N GLY A 45 -0.45 7.77 4.63
CA GLY A 45 -1.23 7.99 3.41
C GLY A 45 -2.30 6.92 3.22
N LEU A 46 -1.94 5.65 3.46
CA LEU A 46 -2.85 4.51 3.37
C LEU A 46 -3.96 4.61 4.42
N GLU A 47 -3.63 4.93 5.67
CA GLU A 47 -4.62 5.14 6.74
C GLU A 47 -5.59 6.27 6.40
N ALA A 48 -5.08 7.41 5.92
CA ALA A 48 -5.92 8.53 5.50
C ALA A 48 -6.83 8.17 4.31
N PHE A 49 -6.31 7.42 3.33
CA PHE A 49 -7.09 6.89 2.22
C PHE A 49 -8.20 5.95 2.70
N MET A 50 -7.87 5.00 3.58
CA MET A 50 -8.85 4.06 4.16
C MET A 50 -9.98 4.80 4.87
N MET A 51 -9.66 5.82 5.68
CA MET A 51 -10.66 6.65 6.34
C MET A 51 -11.55 7.42 5.37
N ALA A 52 -10.98 7.95 4.28
CA ALA A 52 -11.71 8.70 3.26
C ALA A 52 -12.68 7.82 2.47
N GLU A 53 -12.27 6.61 2.13
CA GLU A 53 -13.06 5.65 1.34
C GLU A 53 -13.97 4.74 2.21
N GLY A 54 -13.84 4.80 3.53
CA GLY A 54 -14.68 4.05 4.47
C GLY A 54 -14.25 2.59 4.70
N PHE A 55 -13.00 2.24 4.40
CA PHE A 55 -12.44 0.92 4.71
C PHE A 55 -12.09 0.80 6.20
N SER A 56 -12.56 -0.27 6.84
CA SER A 56 -12.26 -0.52 8.26
C SER A 56 -11.01 -1.36 8.47
N SER A 57 -10.56 -2.05 7.42
CA SER A 57 -9.35 -2.88 7.43
C SER A 57 -8.72 -2.98 6.04
N VAL A 58 -7.41 -3.22 5.99
CA VAL A 58 -6.69 -3.48 4.73
C VAL A 58 -7.21 -4.74 4.03
N ASP A 59 -7.79 -5.67 4.78
CA ASP A 59 -8.35 -6.92 4.25
C ASP A 59 -9.53 -6.70 3.31
N GLU A 60 -10.31 -5.64 3.52
CA GLU A 60 -11.42 -5.23 2.64
C GLU A 60 -10.94 -4.73 1.28
N MET A 61 -9.66 -4.33 1.19
CA MET A 61 -9.07 -3.79 -0.03
C MET A 61 -8.48 -4.89 -0.92
N VAL A 62 -8.22 -6.08 -0.37
CA VAL A 62 -7.47 -7.12 -1.07
C VAL A 62 -8.30 -7.72 -2.22
N GLY A 63 -7.88 -7.48 -3.46
CA GLY A 63 -8.49 -8.11 -4.65
C GLY A 63 -9.65 -7.35 -5.28
N LEU A 64 -10.01 -6.16 -4.78
CA LEU A 64 -11.14 -5.36 -5.28
C LEU A 64 -11.09 -5.01 -6.78
N ALA A 65 -9.92 -5.08 -7.42
CA ALA A 65 -9.80 -4.84 -8.86
C ALA A 65 -10.39 -5.98 -9.72
N HIS A 66 -10.70 -7.13 -9.11
CA HIS A 66 -11.21 -8.32 -9.79
C HIS A 66 -12.67 -8.66 -9.44
N ASP A 67 -13.32 -7.82 -8.62
CA ASP A 67 -14.73 -7.95 -8.19
C ASP A 67 -15.70 -7.17 -9.10
#